data_AF-A0A1Q3GK98-F1
#
_entry.id   AF-A0A1Q3GK98-F1
#
_cell.length_a   1.000
_cell.length_b   1.000
_cell.length_c   1.000
_cell.angle_alpha   90.00
_cell.angle_beta   90.00
_cell.angle_gamma   90.00
#
_symmetry.space_group_name_H-M   'P 1'
#
loop_
_entity.id
_entity.type
_entity.pdbx_description
1 polymer ?
#
loop_
_entity_poly.entity_id
_entity_poly.type
_entity_poly.pdbx_seq_one_letter_code
_entity_poly.pdbx_strand_id
1 'polypeptide(L)'
;MLTSLVGCGSKEDQVSESIQYINQFTNQLLGKVSSKSSLIEGIELGQVFLNSEKAAFTKKIALTKNTNRAQVSDKTMKAWQKAVVMNLKMVEDLKIKHISKALRNPKLSKALNKLVKDYRDILQK
;
A
#
# COMPACT_ATOMS: atom_id res chain seq x y z
N MET A 1 2.97 -4.46 39.45
CA MET A 1 2.38 -4.25 38.10
C MET A 1 3.31 -3.31 37.34
N LEU A 2 4.06 -3.83 36.38
CA LEU A 2 4.95 -3.03 35.53
C LEU A 2 4.18 -2.62 34.28
N THR A 3 3.61 -1.42 34.31
CA THR A 3 2.96 -0.80 33.15
C THR A 3 3.97 0.01 32.34
N SER A 4 3.89 -0.15 31.01
CA SER A 4 4.44 0.68 29.92
C SER A 4 5.95 0.62 29.62
N LEU A 5 6.39 -0.44 28.93
CA LEU A 5 7.41 -0.37 27.86
C LEU A 5 6.72 -0.59 26.51
N VAL A 6 6.01 0.40 26.00
CA VAL A 6 5.58 0.40 24.59
C VAL A 6 5.82 1.78 24.02
N GLY A 7 6.91 1.93 23.28
CA GLY A 7 7.09 3.02 22.33
C GLY A 7 8.38 3.81 22.51
N CYS A 8 9.41 3.44 21.75
CA CYS A 8 10.13 4.34 20.85
C CYS A 8 11.29 3.57 20.18
N GLY A 9 10.98 2.76 19.17
CA GLY A 9 12.00 2.37 18.19
C GLY A 9 12.56 3.63 17.52
N SER A 10 13.82 3.58 17.10
CA SER A 10 14.47 4.71 16.43
C SER A 10 13.70 5.12 15.17
N LYS A 11 13.96 6.31 14.62
CA LYS A 11 13.38 6.70 13.33
C LYS A 11 13.79 5.73 12.21
N GLU A 12 14.97 5.14 12.30
CA GLU A 12 15.43 4.05 11.44
C GLU A 12 14.49 2.84 11.51
N ASP A 13 14.13 2.40 12.71
CA ASP A 13 13.25 1.25 12.93
C ASP A 13 11.83 1.55 12.44
N GLN A 14 11.31 2.76 12.72
CA GLN A 14 9.98 3.18 12.26
C GLN A 14 9.87 3.20 10.73
N VAL A 15 10.90 3.68 10.04
CA VAL A 15 10.93 3.67 8.56
C VAL A 15 11.07 2.25 8.05
N SER A 16 11.93 1.43 8.66
CA SER A 16 12.11 0.02 8.29
C SER A 16 10.83 -0.81 8.47
N GLU A 17 10.11 -0.64 9.58
CA GLU A 17 8.79 -1.22 9.81
C GLU A 17 7.79 -0.76 8.76
N SER A 18 7.82 0.53 8.40
CA SER A 18 6.93 1.07 7.38
C SER A 18 7.22 0.43 6.02
N ILE A 19 8.49 0.22 5.64
CA ILE A 19 8.87 -0.52 4.42
C ILE A 19 8.25 -1.91 4.42
N GLN A 20 8.44 -2.66 5.51
CA GLN A 20 7.90 -4.02 5.65
C GLN A 20 6.37 -4.02 5.56
N TYR A 21 5.72 -3.07 6.24
CA TYR A 21 4.28 -2.93 6.24
C TYR A 21 3.73 -2.68 4.83
N ILE A 22 4.28 -1.74 4.05
CA ILE A 22 3.79 -1.49 2.68
C ILE A 22 3.91 -2.76 1.83
N ASN A 23 5.07 -3.43 1.90
CA ASN A 23 5.31 -4.64 1.11
C ASN A 23 4.28 -5.73 1.46
N GLN A 24 4.06 -5.98 2.75
CA GLN A 24 3.09 -6.96 3.22
C GLN A 24 1.66 -6.57 2.84
N PHE A 25 1.29 -5.31 3.07
CA PHE A 25 -0.01 -4.77 2.74
C PHE A 25 -0.32 -4.95 1.25
N THR A 26 0.63 -4.60 0.39
CA THR A 26 0.47 -4.69 -1.07
C THR A 26 0.33 -6.14 -1.51
N ASN A 27 1.13 -7.04 -0.97
CA ASN A 27 1.01 -8.46 -1.25
C ASN A 27 -0.34 -9.04 -0.80
N GLN A 28 -0.82 -8.66 0.38
CA GLN A 28 -2.14 -9.07 0.85
C GLN A 28 -3.25 -8.52 -0.05
N LEU A 29 -3.18 -7.24 -0.41
CA LEU A 29 -4.12 -6.60 -1.33
C LEU A 29 -4.20 -7.35 -2.66
N LEU A 30 -3.05 -7.60 -3.28
CA LEU A 30 -2.97 -8.33 -4.55
C LEU A 30 -3.44 -9.78 -4.39
N GLY A 31 -3.17 -10.40 -3.25
CA GLY A 31 -3.70 -11.71 -2.88
C GLY A 31 -5.22 -11.72 -2.79
N LYS A 32 -5.86 -10.67 -2.24
CA LYS A 32 -7.32 -10.53 -2.28
C LYS A 32 -7.83 -10.41 -3.70
N VAL A 33 -7.16 -9.62 -4.54
CA VAL A 33 -7.52 -9.45 -5.97
C VAL A 33 -7.46 -10.76 -6.75
N SER A 34 -6.47 -11.62 -6.48
CA SER A 34 -6.32 -12.91 -7.16
C SER A 34 -7.09 -14.07 -6.52
N SER A 35 -7.72 -13.87 -5.35
CA SER A 35 -8.37 -14.95 -4.58
C SER A 35 -9.70 -15.45 -5.15
N LYS A 36 -10.27 -14.74 -6.14
CA LYS A 36 -11.56 -15.07 -6.75
C LYS A 36 -11.42 -15.38 -8.22
N SER A 37 -12.24 -16.31 -8.71
CA SER A 37 -12.34 -16.63 -10.15
C SER A 37 -12.91 -15.45 -10.94
N SER A 38 -13.82 -14.68 -10.33
CA SER A 38 -14.31 -13.41 -10.86
C SER A 38 -13.33 -12.28 -10.53
N LEU A 39 -12.74 -11.68 -11.57
CA LEU A 39 -11.82 -10.56 -11.41
C LEU A 39 -12.48 -9.35 -10.73
N ILE A 40 -13.77 -9.10 -11.01
CA ILE A 40 -14.51 -8.01 -10.38
C ILE A 40 -14.65 -8.26 -8.88
N GLU A 41 -15.07 -9.46 -8.48
CA GLU A 41 -15.19 -9.82 -7.05
C GLU A 41 -13.84 -9.74 -6.33
N GLY A 42 -12.77 -10.19 -6.99
CA GLY A 42 -11.41 -10.05 -6.46
C GLY A 42 -11.02 -8.59 -6.22
N ILE A 43 -11.28 -7.71 -7.20
CA ILE A 43 -11.01 -6.27 -7.06
C ILE A 43 -11.86 -5.65 -5.95
N GLU A 44 -13.15 -6.03 -5.84
CA GLU A 44 -14.04 -5.58 -4.78
C GLU A 44 -13.54 -6.03 -3.40
N LEU A 45 -13.05 -7.25 -3.26
CA LEU A 45 -12.42 -7.72 -2.01
C LEU A 45 -11.13 -6.97 -1.68
N GLY A 46 -10.29 -6.71 -2.69
CA GLY A 46 -9.12 -5.86 -2.53
C GLY A 46 -9.49 -4.46 -2.05
N GLN A 47 -10.56 -3.88 -2.60
CA GLN A 47 -11.07 -2.58 -2.18
C GLN A 47 -11.60 -2.59 -0.74
N VAL A 48 -12.31 -3.64 -0.34
CA VAL A 48 -12.80 -3.79 1.05
C VAL A 48 -11.61 -3.85 2.01
N PHE A 49 -10.60 -4.66 1.71
CA PHE A 49 -9.37 -4.74 2.50
C PHE A 49 -8.64 -3.39 2.58
N LEU A 50 -8.48 -2.70 1.44
CA LEU A 50 -7.86 -1.38 1.40
C LEU A 50 -8.61 -0.38 2.30
N ASN A 51 -9.94 -0.42 2.28
CA ASN A 51 -10.77 0.48 3.09
C ASN A 51 -10.70 0.16 4.58
N SER A 52 -10.70 -1.13 4.97
CA SER A 52 -10.63 -1.52 6.39
C SER A 52 -9.30 -1.14 7.02
N GLU A 53 -8.21 -1.25 6.27
CA GLU A 53 -6.86 -0.97 6.75
C GLU A 53 -6.39 0.46 6.43
N LYS A 54 -7.22 1.27 5.76
CA LYS A 54 -6.85 2.60 5.26
C LYS A 54 -6.25 3.49 6.35
N ALA A 55 -6.87 3.54 7.52
CA ALA A 55 -6.42 4.39 8.62
C ALA A 55 -5.04 3.98 9.14
N ALA A 56 -4.81 2.68 9.31
CA ALA A 56 -3.52 2.14 9.73
C ALA A 56 -2.43 2.41 8.67
N PHE A 57 -2.77 2.20 7.39
CA PHE A 57 -1.87 2.43 6.27
C PHE A 57 -1.48 3.90 6.16
N THR A 58 -2.45 4.82 6.16
CA THR A 58 -2.20 6.27 6.14
C THR A 58 -1.32 6.70 7.31
N LYS A 59 -1.55 6.18 8.52
CA LYS A 59 -0.73 6.50 9.70
C LYS A 59 0.73 6.06 9.50
N LYS A 60 0.98 4.86 8.98
CA LYS A 60 2.34 4.36 8.71
C LYS A 60 3.05 5.19 7.62
N ILE A 61 2.35 5.61 6.57
CA ILE A 61 2.91 6.53 5.56
C ILE A 61 3.24 7.90 6.18
N ALA A 62 2.33 8.49 6.95
CA ALA A 62 2.54 9.81 7.54
C ALA A 62 3.77 9.89 8.46
N LEU A 63 4.06 8.82 9.19
CA LEU A 63 5.25 8.73 10.05
C LEU A 63 6.54 8.97 9.26
N THR A 64 6.65 8.41 8.06
CA THR A 64 7.83 8.57 7.20
C THR A 64 7.91 9.95 6.53
N LYS A 65 6.78 10.56 6.17
CA LYS A 65 6.74 11.90 5.55
C LYS A 65 7.26 12.99 6.48
N ASN A 66 7.02 12.83 7.78
CA ASN A 66 7.48 13.75 8.81
C ASN A 66 8.89 13.43 9.32
N THR A 67 9.57 12.45 8.75
CA THR A 67 10.92 12.08 9.18
C THR A 67 11.95 12.89 8.40
N ASN A 68 12.73 13.71 9.11
CA ASN A 68 13.82 14.49 8.52
C ASN A 68 14.95 13.54 8.08
N ARG A 69 15.61 13.84 6.96
CA ARG A 69 16.77 13.08 6.44
C ARG A 69 17.92 12.98 7.45
N ALA A 70 18.02 13.91 8.40
CA ALA A 70 19.02 13.82 9.48
C ALA A 70 18.69 12.74 10.54
N GLN A 71 17.47 12.18 10.55
CA GLN A 71 17.02 11.21 11.56
C GLN A 71 17.11 9.75 11.08
N VAL A 72 17.46 9.52 9.81
CA VAL A 72 17.44 8.21 9.16
C VAL A 72 18.63 8.13 8.22
N SER A 73 19.22 6.95 8.05
CA SER A 73 20.29 6.80 7.07
C SER A 73 19.79 7.03 5.63
N ASP A 74 20.67 7.53 4.76
CA ASP A 74 20.39 7.64 3.32
C ASP A 74 20.00 6.30 2.70
N LYS A 75 20.60 5.22 3.18
CA LYS A 75 20.30 3.85 2.76
C LYS A 75 18.83 3.52 3.03
N THR A 76 18.34 3.80 4.23
CA THR A 76 16.97 3.50 4.63
C THR A 76 15.97 4.43 3.97
N MET A 77 16.31 5.71 3.78
CA MET A 77 15.47 6.64 3.02
C MET A 77 15.33 6.22 1.54
N LYS A 78 16.42 5.78 0.90
CA LYS A 78 16.39 5.22 -0.47
C LYS A 78 15.57 3.93 -0.54
N ALA A 79 15.73 3.04 0.45
CA ALA A 79 14.96 1.81 0.54
C ALA A 79 13.45 2.09 0.67
N TRP A 80 13.08 3.10 1.46
CA TRP A 80 11.71 3.59 1.59
C TRP A 80 11.15 4.10 0.27
N GLN A 81 11.86 5.01 -0.42
CA GLN A 81 11.42 5.53 -1.72
C GLN A 81 11.25 4.41 -2.75
N LYS A 82 12.19 3.47 -2.78
CA LYS A 82 12.11 2.29 -3.65
C LYS A 82 10.87 1.45 -3.32
N ALA A 83 10.59 1.21 -2.04
CA ALA A 83 9.40 0.47 -1.62
C ALA A 83 8.11 1.18 -2.06
N VAL A 84 7.99 2.49 -1.88
CA VAL A 84 6.82 3.27 -2.34
C VAL A 84 6.62 3.11 -3.85
N VAL A 85 7.68 3.30 -4.64
CA VAL A 85 7.63 3.20 -6.11
C VAL A 85 7.27 1.78 -6.56
N MET A 86 7.92 0.76 -6.01
CA MET A 86 7.68 -0.63 -6.38
C MET A 86 6.24 -1.07 -6.07
N ASN A 87 5.74 -0.76 -4.86
CA ASN A 87 4.40 -1.16 -4.48
C ASN A 87 3.32 -0.39 -5.24
N LEU A 88 3.53 0.90 -5.52
CA LEU A 88 2.64 1.65 -6.41
C LEU A 88 2.60 1.00 -7.80
N LYS A 89 3.77 0.69 -8.35
CA LYS A 89 3.87 0.02 -9.66
C LYS A 89 3.15 -1.33 -9.66
N MET A 90 3.32 -2.16 -8.63
CA MET A 90 2.64 -3.46 -8.55
C MET A 90 1.11 -3.32 -8.59
N VAL A 91 0.54 -2.32 -7.92
CA VAL A 91 -0.90 -2.06 -7.94
C VAL A 91 -1.34 -1.46 -9.30
N GLU A 92 -0.54 -0.58 -9.88
CA GLU A 92 -0.80 -0.01 -11.22
C GLU A 92 -0.71 -1.06 -12.33
N ASP A 93 0.19 -2.03 -12.22
CA ASP A 93 0.35 -3.13 -13.17
C ASP A 93 -0.93 -3.99 -13.28
N LEU A 94 -1.84 -3.96 -12.28
CA LEU A 94 -3.18 -4.55 -12.41
C LEU A 94 -3.97 -3.94 -13.58
N LYS A 95 -3.85 -2.62 -13.79
CA LYS A 95 -4.48 -1.93 -14.93
C LYS A 95 -3.95 -2.45 -16.24
N ILE A 96 -2.63 -2.57 -16.34
CA ILE A 96 -1.95 -3.04 -17.55
C ILE A 96 -2.35 -4.49 -17.84
N LYS A 97 -2.28 -5.36 -16.81
CA LYS A 97 -2.61 -6.78 -16.92
C LYS A 97 -4.05 -7.05 -17.38
N HIS A 98 -4.98 -6.16 -17.02
CA HIS A 98 -6.42 -6.35 -17.28
C HIS A 98 -7.01 -5.32 -18.24
N ILE A 99 -6.19 -4.54 -18.94
CA ILE A 99 -6.65 -3.44 -19.80
C ILE A 99 -7.62 -3.91 -20.89
N SER A 100 -7.33 -5.03 -21.55
CA SER A 100 -8.18 -5.58 -22.62
C SER A 100 -9.57 -5.98 -22.13
N LYS A 101 -9.65 -6.55 -20.91
CA LYS A 101 -10.92 -6.91 -20.26
C LYS A 101 -11.66 -5.67 -19.76
N ALA A 102 -10.93 -4.72 -19.18
CA ALA A 102 -11.49 -3.47 -18.66
C ALA A 102 -12.09 -2.59 -19.76
N LEU A 103 -11.46 -2.52 -20.95
CA LEU A 103 -11.98 -1.77 -22.09
C LEU A 103 -13.35 -2.25 -22.58
N ARG A 104 -13.64 -3.54 -22.40
CA ARG A 104 -14.91 -4.17 -22.81
C ARG A 104 -15.93 -4.25 -21.67
N ASN A 105 -15.54 -3.89 -20.45
CA ASN A 105 -16.37 -3.99 -19.25
C ASN A 105 -16.24 -2.72 -18.40
N PRO A 106 -17.18 -1.77 -18.53
CA PRO A 106 -17.16 -0.51 -17.79
C PRO A 106 -17.14 -0.68 -16.28
N LYS A 107 -17.85 -1.69 -15.74
CA LYS A 107 -17.87 -1.99 -14.30
C LYS A 107 -16.47 -2.39 -13.80
N LEU A 108 -15.81 -3.29 -14.53
CA LEU A 108 -14.44 -3.70 -14.25
C LEU A 108 -13.46 -2.51 -14.31
N SER A 109 -13.54 -1.71 -15.38
CA SER A 109 -12.70 -0.52 -15.54
C SER A 109 -12.86 0.45 -14.37
N LYS A 110 -14.10 0.75 -13.96
CA LYS A 110 -14.40 1.61 -12.83
C LYS A 110 -13.84 1.07 -11.52
N ALA A 111 -14.07 -0.22 -11.23
CA ALA A 111 -13.58 -0.86 -10.00
C ALA A 111 -12.05 -0.84 -9.93
N LEU A 112 -11.38 -1.19 -11.02
CA LEU A 112 -9.92 -1.22 -11.11
C LEU A 112 -9.30 0.18 -10.96
N ASN A 113 -9.85 1.18 -11.66
CA ASN A 113 -9.41 2.56 -11.55
C ASN A 113 -9.59 3.10 -10.13
N LYS A 114 -10.70 2.77 -9.47
CA LYS A 114 -10.95 3.17 -8.08
C LYS A 114 -9.91 2.58 -7.13
N LEU A 115 -9.68 1.27 -7.20
CA LEU A 115 -8.71 0.59 -6.34
C LEU A 115 -7.30 1.20 -6.49
N VAL A 116 -6.83 1.35 -7.72
CA VAL A 116 -5.50 1.93 -7.99
C VAL A 116 -5.43 3.39 -7.52
N LYS A 117 -6.47 4.19 -7.77
CA LYS A 117 -6.50 5.59 -7.34
C LYS A 117 -6.47 5.71 -5.82
N ASP A 118 -7.29 4.94 -5.11
CA ASP A 118 -7.37 5.02 -3.64
C ASP A 118 -6.05 4.57 -2.98
N TYR A 119 -5.41 3.53 -3.52
CA TYR A 119 -4.10 3.09 -3.07
C TYR A 119 -3.04 4.17 -3.29
N ARG A 120 -2.99 4.74 -4.50
CA ARG A 120 -2.07 5.85 -4.84
C ARG A 120 -2.28 7.07 -3.95
N ASP A 121 -3.54 7.44 -3.72
CA ASP A 121 -3.88 8.58 -2.88
C ASP A 121 -3.32 8.44 -1.46
N ILE A 122 -3.28 7.23 -0.88
CA ILE A 122 -2.68 7.01 0.44
C ILE A 122 -1.16 7.16 0.43
N LEU A 123 -0.48 6.70 -0.62
CA LEU A 123 0.97 6.80 -0.73
C LEU A 123 1.44 8.23 -1.02
N GLN A 124 0.67 8.97 -1.83
CA GLN A 124 1.10 10.26 -2.37
C GLN A 124 0.54 11.45 -1.61
N LYS A 125 -0.69 11.40 -1.06
CA LYS A 125 -1.27 12.50 -0.25
C LYS A 125 -0.76 12.44 1.18
#